data_AF-A0A8H3SU02-F1
#
_entry.id   AF-A0A8H3SU02-F1
#
_cell.length_a   1.000
_cell.length_b   1.000
_cell.length_c   1.000
_cell.angle_alpha   90.00
_cell.angle_beta   90.00
_cell.angle_gamma   90.00
#
_symmetry.space_group_name_H-M   'P 1'
#
loop_
_entity.id
_entity.type
_entity.pdbx_description
1 polymer ?
#
loop_
_entity_poly.entity_id
_entity_poly.type
_entity_poly.pdbx_seq_one_letter_code
_entity_poly.pdbx_strand_id
1 'polypeptide(L)'
;MSPINSLWFKWKGLRLPWRRSFLVGTDLHGNTFWEFKDQLNAGRFRRIVKTDPKTHLADVQVSPQWHQWLRYVRADPPSIQEQQQDIIRQMQIKELARLADERWASKPSYLDMPKSQQQPLPATNTSDATVAQANKSPSEDTQTATTEAAKKNDPWAKAAAGAPGQKWQPDSWSPTASKR
;
A
#
# COMPACT_ATOMS: atom_id res chain seq x y z
N MET A 1 23.77 3.53 -18.74
CA MET A 1 23.49 2.08 -18.92
C MET A 1 24.02 1.67 -20.28
N SER A 2 25.28 1.20 -20.38
CA SER A 2 25.81 0.78 -21.69
C SER A 2 24.98 -0.40 -22.22
N PRO A 3 24.43 -0.31 -23.45
CA PRO A 3 23.62 -1.35 -24.04
C PRO A 3 24.54 -2.41 -24.64
N ILE A 4 25.33 -3.08 -23.81
CA ILE A 4 25.78 -4.41 -24.20
C ILE A 4 24.56 -5.31 -23.94
N ASN A 5 23.62 -5.24 -24.88
CA ASN A 5 22.65 -6.29 -25.19
C ASN A 5 23.45 -7.54 -25.54
N SER A 6 24.08 -8.12 -24.52
CA SER A 6 25.20 -9.01 -24.74
C SER A 6 24.60 -10.32 -25.23
N LEU A 7 24.91 -10.68 -26.48
CA LEU A 7 24.71 -12.06 -26.95
C LEU A 7 25.25 -13.04 -25.91
N TRP A 8 26.28 -12.64 -25.16
CA TRP A 8 26.78 -13.33 -23.99
C TRP A 8 25.71 -13.61 -22.92
N PHE A 9 24.92 -12.63 -22.45
CA PHE A 9 23.86 -12.83 -21.47
C PHE A 9 22.76 -13.72 -22.04
N LYS A 10 22.35 -13.49 -23.30
CA LYS A 10 21.37 -14.36 -23.99
C LYS A 10 21.87 -15.80 -24.07
N TRP A 11 23.12 -16.00 -24.46
CA TRP A 11 23.78 -17.31 -24.53
C TRP A 11 23.94 -17.97 -23.15
N LYS A 12 24.27 -17.18 -22.12
CA LYS A 12 24.34 -17.66 -20.73
C LYS A 12 22.97 -18.03 -20.17
N GLY A 13 21.88 -17.45 -20.68
CA GLY A 13 20.52 -17.76 -20.25
C GLY A 13 19.88 -18.96 -20.94
N LEU A 14 20.47 -19.46 -22.03
CA LEU A 14 19.98 -20.67 -22.69
C LEU A 14 20.08 -21.89 -21.73
N ARG A 15 19.01 -22.68 -21.67
CA ARG A 15 18.95 -23.94 -20.90
C ARG A 15 19.39 -25.11 -21.78
N LEU A 16 20.69 -25.36 -21.84
CA LEU A 16 21.26 -26.48 -22.59
C LEU A 16 21.43 -27.71 -21.68
N PRO A 17 21.24 -28.95 -22.17
CA PRO A 17 21.20 -30.15 -21.33
C PRO A 17 22.52 -30.48 -20.59
N TRP A 18 23.66 -30.03 -21.12
CA TRP A 18 24.97 -30.18 -20.45
C TRP A 18 25.30 -29.04 -19.47
N ARG A 19 24.50 -27.97 -19.45
CA ARG A 19 24.77 -26.77 -18.66
C ARG A 19 24.12 -26.89 -17.29
N ARG A 20 24.94 -26.83 -16.23
CA ARG A 20 24.46 -26.92 -14.84
C ARG A 20 24.01 -25.59 -14.25
N SER A 21 24.46 -24.46 -14.80
CA SER A 21 24.10 -23.11 -14.35
C SER A 21 23.79 -22.19 -15.53
N PHE A 22 22.70 -21.45 -15.44
CA PHE A 22 22.24 -20.52 -16.47
C PHE A 22 21.79 -19.21 -15.85
N LEU A 23 21.95 -18.15 -16.62
CA LEU A 23 21.55 -16.80 -16.25
C LEU A 23 20.04 -16.68 -16.38
N VAL A 24 19.38 -16.20 -15.34
CA VAL A 24 17.93 -16.00 -15.34
C VAL A 24 17.58 -14.56 -15.68
N GLY A 25 18.34 -13.60 -15.15
CA GLY A 25 18.13 -12.19 -15.44
C GLY A 25 19.15 -11.30 -14.77
N THR A 26 18.94 -9.99 -14.93
CA THR A 26 19.76 -8.94 -14.34
C THR A 26 18.85 -7.90 -13.70
N ASP A 27 19.35 -7.19 -12.69
CA ASP A 27 18.65 -6.02 -12.16
C ASP A 27 19.14 -4.71 -12.81
N LEU A 28 18.50 -3.61 -12.41
CA LEU A 28 18.90 -2.26 -12.81
C LEU A 28 20.22 -1.78 -12.18
N HIS A 29 20.71 -2.47 -11.14
CA HIS A 29 21.97 -2.14 -10.46
C HIS A 29 23.18 -2.87 -11.08
N GLY A 30 22.95 -3.80 -12.03
CA GLY A 30 23.99 -4.57 -12.69
C GLY A 30 24.30 -5.92 -12.03
N ASN A 31 23.56 -6.31 -11.00
CA ASN A 31 23.64 -7.65 -10.43
C ASN A 31 23.07 -8.68 -11.39
N THR A 32 23.67 -9.87 -11.41
CA THR A 32 23.23 -10.97 -12.27
C THR A 32 22.69 -12.12 -11.44
N PHE A 33 21.56 -12.68 -11.87
CA PHE A 33 20.83 -13.70 -11.14
C PHE A 33 20.90 -15.03 -11.88
N TRP A 34 21.27 -16.07 -11.16
CA TRP A 34 21.60 -17.37 -11.73
C TRP A 34 20.80 -18.47 -11.05
N GLU A 35 20.48 -19.50 -11.82
CA GLU A 35 19.87 -20.72 -11.32
C GLU A 35 20.75 -21.91 -11.73
N PHE A 36 20.94 -22.87 -10.81
CA PHE A 36 21.82 -24.01 -11.04
C PHE A 36 21.36 -25.27 -10.28
N LYS A 37 21.75 -26.45 -10.77
CA LYS A 37 21.52 -27.71 -10.03
C LYS A 37 22.64 -27.93 -9.03
N ASP A 38 22.27 -28.15 -7.77
CA ASP A 38 23.21 -28.57 -6.74
C ASP A 38 23.54 -30.06 -6.93
N GLN A 39 24.80 -30.44 -6.68
CA GLN A 39 25.20 -31.86 -6.73
C GLN A 39 24.63 -32.63 -5.53
N LEU A 40 24.52 -31.99 -4.36
CA LEU A 40 24.03 -32.62 -3.14
C LEU A 40 22.50 -32.66 -3.09
N ASN A 41 21.82 -31.65 -3.66
CA ASN A 41 20.37 -31.50 -3.63
C ASN A 41 19.80 -31.44 -5.05
N ALA A 42 19.77 -32.58 -5.74
CA ALA A 42 19.35 -32.68 -7.14
C ALA A 42 17.85 -32.40 -7.37
N GLY A 43 17.02 -32.47 -6.32
CA GLY A 43 15.56 -32.29 -6.42
C GLY A 43 15.10 -30.86 -6.67
N ARG A 44 15.98 -29.85 -6.57
CA ARG A 44 15.61 -28.45 -6.73
C ARG A 44 16.75 -27.62 -7.31
N PHE A 45 16.40 -26.69 -8.20
CA PHE A 45 17.33 -25.68 -8.66
C PHE A 45 17.63 -24.64 -7.58
N ARG A 46 18.90 -24.35 -7.34
CA ARG A 46 19.37 -23.31 -6.44
C ARG A 46 19.48 -21.97 -7.18
N ARG A 47 19.09 -20.90 -6.51
CA ARG A 47 19.15 -19.51 -7.01
C ARG A 47 20.27 -18.75 -6.29
N ILE A 48 21.07 -17.99 -7.04
CA ILE A 48 22.18 -17.18 -6.49
C ILE A 48 22.29 -15.85 -7.22
N VAL A 49 22.69 -14.81 -6.50
CA VAL A 49 23.06 -13.51 -7.05
C VAL A 49 24.58 -13.43 -7.18
N LYS A 50 25.05 -12.89 -8.31
CA LYS A 50 26.45 -12.53 -8.53
C LYS A 50 26.54 -11.03 -8.69
N THR A 51 27.32 -10.43 -7.80
CA THR A 51 27.56 -8.99 -7.68
C THR A 51 28.94 -8.67 -8.24
N ASP A 52 29.26 -7.38 -8.37
CA ASP A 52 30.62 -6.97 -8.73
C ASP A 52 31.59 -7.38 -7.61
N PRO A 53 32.66 -8.14 -7.89
CA PRO A 53 33.63 -8.56 -6.88
C PRO A 53 34.31 -7.38 -6.15
N LYS A 54 34.28 -6.16 -6.70
CA LYS A 54 34.82 -4.96 -6.07
C LYS A 54 33.88 -4.35 -5.04
N THR A 55 32.58 -4.63 -5.13
CA THR A 55 31.59 -4.09 -4.19
C THR A 55 31.60 -4.88 -2.89
N HIS A 56 31.62 -4.18 -1.75
CA HIS A 56 31.53 -4.84 -0.46
C HIS A 56 30.13 -5.45 -0.28
N LEU A 57 30.06 -6.64 0.31
CA LEU A 57 28.81 -7.42 0.35
C LEU A 57 27.67 -6.70 1.07
N ALA A 58 27.97 -5.88 2.09
CA ALA A 58 26.97 -5.12 2.82
C ALA A 58 26.33 -3.99 1.98
N ASP A 59 27.02 -3.51 0.95
CA ASP A 59 26.57 -2.38 0.13
C ASP A 59 25.74 -2.84 -1.07
N VAL A 60 25.70 -4.15 -1.33
CA VAL A 60 24.97 -4.75 -2.44
C VAL A 60 23.47 -4.49 -2.27
N GLN A 61 22.93 -3.66 -3.16
CA GLN A 61 21.50 -3.40 -3.23
C GLN A 61 20.82 -4.41 -4.15
N VAL A 62 19.86 -5.15 -3.63
CA VAL A 62 19.01 -6.08 -4.41
C VAL A 62 17.55 -5.67 -4.22
N SER A 63 16.78 -5.59 -5.31
CA SER A 63 15.37 -5.18 -5.22
C SER A 63 14.54 -6.20 -4.42
N PRO A 64 13.43 -5.79 -3.78
CA PRO A 64 12.56 -6.71 -3.05
C PRO A 64 11.98 -7.82 -3.94
N GLN A 65 11.70 -7.52 -5.21
CA GLN A 65 11.22 -8.51 -6.18
C GLN A 65 12.25 -9.61 -6.45
N TRP A 66 13.53 -9.23 -6.61
CA TRP A 66 14.62 -10.18 -6.74
C TRP A 66 14.86 -10.97 -5.46
N HIS A 67 14.70 -10.36 -4.28
CA HIS A 67 14.73 -11.07 -3.01
C HIS A 67 13.64 -12.15 -2.89
N GLN A 68 12.40 -11.85 -3.29
CA GLN A 68 11.31 -12.84 -3.31
C GLN A 68 11.63 -14.02 -4.21
N TRP A 69 12.21 -13.74 -5.38
CA TRP A 69 12.66 -14.77 -6.30
C TRP A 69 13.81 -15.60 -5.71
N LEU A 70 14.85 -14.98 -5.14
CA LEU A 70 15.94 -15.69 -4.47
C LEU A 70 15.46 -16.56 -3.30
N ARG A 71 14.41 -16.12 -2.60
CA ARG A 71 13.76 -16.83 -1.47
C ARG A 71 12.67 -17.81 -1.91
N TYR A 72 12.46 -17.99 -3.22
CA TYR A 72 11.46 -18.91 -3.78
C TYR A 72 10.03 -18.63 -3.35
N VAL A 73 9.75 -17.40 -2.91
CA VAL A 73 8.38 -16.91 -2.71
C VAL A 73 7.70 -16.72 -4.06
N ARG A 74 8.49 -16.35 -5.07
CA ARG A 74 8.03 -16.16 -6.44
C ARG A 74 8.59 -17.24 -7.36
N ALA A 75 7.75 -17.81 -8.22
CA ALA A 75 8.16 -18.79 -9.23
C ALA A 75 9.03 -18.14 -10.31
N ASP A 76 8.47 -17.14 -10.99
CA ASP A 76 9.09 -16.46 -12.13
C ASP A 76 9.98 -15.29 -11.69
N PRO A 77 11.10 -15.04 -12.38
CA PRO A 77 11.97 -13.89 -12.11
C PRO A 77 11.28 -12.57 -12.48
N PRO A 78 11.60 -11.45 -11.81
CA PRO A 78 11.07 -10.15 -12.16
C PRO A 78 11.60 -9.67 -13.51
N SER A 79 10.70 -9.21 -14.37
CA SER A 79 11.05 -8.69 -15.70
C SER A 79 11.70 -7.31 -15.61
N ILE A 80 12.45 -6.92 -16.65
CA ILE A 80 13.07 -5.59 -16.69
C ILE A 80 12.02 -4.47 -16.69
N GLN A 81 10.87 -4.70 -17.32
CA GLN A 81 9.76 -3.75 -17.35
C GLN A 81 9.15 -3.57 -15.96
N GLU A 82 8.94 -4.67 -15.24
CA GLU A 82 8.40 -4.64 -13.88
C GLU A 82 9.32 -3.90 -12.91
N GLN A 83 10.65 -4.09 -13.05
CA GLN A 83 11.64 -3.36 -12.26
C GLN A 83 11.58 -1.84 -12.53
N GLN A 84 11.45 -1.44 -13.79
CA GLN A 84 11.30 -0.02 -14.17
C GLN A 84 9.98 0.56 -13.64
N GLN A 85 8.89 -0.20 -13.74
CA GLN A 85 7.59 0.20 -13.21
C GLN A 85 7.62 0.37 -11.68
N ASP A 86 8.39 -0.44 -10.95
CA ASP A 86 8.50 -0.27 -9.50
C ASP A 86 9.22 1.03 -9.13
N ILE A 87 10.25 1.44 -9.89
CA ILE A 87 10.90 2.76 -9.70
C ILE A 87 9.90 3.89 -9.94
N ILE A 88 9.15 3.82 -11.05
CA ILE A 88 8.14 4.83 -11.39
C ILE A 88 7.08 4.91 -10.27
N ARG A 89 6.59 3.77 -9.79
CA ARG A 89 5.63 3.69 -8.69
C ARG A 89 6.18 4.32 -7.41
N GLN A 90 7.45 4.06 -7.05
CA GLN A 90 8.08 4.67 -5.88
C GLN A 90 8.16 6.19 -5.99
N MET A 91 8.46 6.71 -7.19
CA MET A 91 8.49 8.15 -7.45
C MET A 91 7.11 8.77 -7.29
N GLN A 92 6.07 8.16 -7.90
CA GLN A 92 4.69 8.63 -7.79
C GLN A 92 4.20 8.63 -6.34
N ILE A 93 4.50 7.60 -5.56
CA ILE A 93 4.09 7.53 -4.15
C ILE A 93 4.72 8.66 -3.33
N LYS A 94 5.99 9.00 -3.58
CA LYS A 94 6.66 10.11 -2.89
C LYS A 94 5.99 11.44 -3.19
N GLU A 95 5.62 11.67 -4.45
CA GLU A 95 4.90 12.88 -4.85
C GLU A 95 3.51 12.95 -4.20
N LEU A 96 2.75 11.85 -4.26
CA LEU A 96 1.43 11.77 -3.64
C LEU A 96 1.47 11.96 -2.13
N ALA A 97 2.48 11.38 -1.46
CA ALA A 97 2.69 11.55 -0.02
C ALA A 97 2.94 13.02 0.32
N ARG A 98 3.83 13.70 -0.42
CA ARG A 98 4.08 15.13 -0.24
C ARG A 98 2.79 15.96 -0.39
N LEU A 99 2.01 15.73 -1.45
CA LEU A 99 0.74 16.45 -1.65
C LEU A 99 -0.27 16.14 -0.53
N ALA A 100 -0.25 14.94 0.04
CA ALA A 100 -1.09 14.60 1.18
C ALA A 100 -0.63 15.34 2.44
N ASP A 101 0.67 15.45 2.69
CA ASP A 101 1.23 16.19 3.82
C ASP A 101 0.92 17.69 3.72
N GLU A 102 1.01 18.29 2.53
CA GLU A 102 0.62 19.68 2.28
C GLU A 102 -0.88 19.89 2.55
N ARG A 103 -1.73 18.95 2.09
CA ARG A 103 -3.18 18.96 2.39
C ARG A 103 -3.49 18.73 3.86
N TRP A 104 -2.65 17.98 4.59
CA TRP A 104 -2.81 17.75 6.02
C TRP A 104 -2.40 18.99 6.82
N ALA A 105 -1.25 19.59 6.49
CA ALA A 105 -0.72 20.79 7.16
C ALA A 105 -1.60 22.04 6.95
N SER A 106 -2.26 22.14 5.81
CA SER A 106 -3.20 23.24 5.51
C SER A 106 -4.55 23.14 6.23
N LYS A 107 -4.90 21.98 6.78
CA LYS A 107 -6.10 21.86 7.62
C LYS A 107 -5.80 22.48 8.98
N PRO A 108 -6.61 23.44 9.46
CA PRO A 108 -6.40 24.05 10.77
C PRO A 108 -6.47 22.96 11.86
N SER A 109 -5.40 22.84 12.64
CA SER A 109 -5.33 21.90 13.75
C SER A 109 -6.36 22.30 14.81
N TYR A 110 -7.26 21.39 15.16
CA TYR A 110 -8.27 21.61 16.19
C TYR A 110 -7.63 21.84 17.58
N LEU A 111 -6.40 21.37 17.79
CA LEU A 111 -5.67 21.52 19.05
C LEU A 111 -5.00 22.90 19.23
N ASP A 112 -4.76 23.63 18.14
CA ASP A 112 -4.17 24.99 18.16
C ASP A 112 -5.23 26.10 18.15
N MET A 113 -6.51 25.76 18.40
CA MET A 113 -7.53 26.79 18.61
C MET A 113 -7.11 27.63 19.81
N PRO A 114 -6.91 28.96 19.64
CA PRO A 114 -6.63 29.81 20.77
C PRO A 114 -7.76 29.67 21.78
N LYS A 115 -7.42 29.51 23.07
CA LYS A 115 -8.35 29.37 24.21
C LYS A 115 -9.33 30.55 24.39
N SER A 116 -9.42 31.47 23.43
CA SER A 116 -10.26 32.67 23.46
C SER A 116 -11.73 32.42 23.13
N GLN A 117 -12.11 31.22 22.68
CA GLN A 117 -13.52 30.81 22.66
C GLN A 117 -13.75 29.83 23.81
N GLN A 118 -14.20 30.39 24.94
CA GLN A 118 -14.80 29.65 26.04
C GLN A 118 -15.84 28.69 25.47
N GLN A 119 -15.51 27.41 25.40
CA GLN A 119 -16.49 26.35 25.21
C GLN A 119 -17.49 26.47 26.38
N PRO A 120 -18.78 26.73 26.13
CA PRO A 120 -19.76 26.57 27.20
C PRO A 120 -19.70 25.10 27.62
N LEU A 121 -19.42 24.88 28.90
CA LEU A 121 -19.38 23.55 29.51
C LEU A 121 -20.61 22.75 29.06
N PRO A 122 -20.48 21.47 28.66
CA PRO A 122 -21.64 20.65 28.33
C PRO A 122 -22.56 20.63 29.56
N ALA A 123 -23.78 21.15 29.39
CA ALA A 123 -24.79 21.19 30.44
C ALA A 123 -25.30 19.77 30.70
N THR A 124 -24.53 18.98 31.44
CA THR A 124 -25.01 17.77 32.11
C THR A 124 -25.84 18.20 33.33
N ASN A 125 -27.00 18.81 33.10
CA ASN A 125 -28.05 18.96 34.10
C ASN A 125 -29.18 18.01 33.71
N THR A 126 -29.05 16.75 34.10
CA THR A 126 -30.20 15.85 34.24
C THR A 126 -30.88 16.19 35.56
N SER A 127 -31.76 17.20 35.56
CA SER A 127 -32.83 17.29 36.55
C SER A 127 -34.09 16.74 35.91
N ASP A 128 -34.33 15.47 36.21
CA ASP A 128 -35.56 14.75 35.96
C ASP A 128 -36.72 15.48 36.67
N ALA A 129 -37.59 16.12 35.88
CA ALA A 129 -38.92 16.53 36.32
C ALA A 129 -39.81 16.89 35.13
N THR A 130 -40.81 16.03 34.92
CA THR A 130 -42.14 16.35 34.39
C THR A 130 -42.34 16.21 32.88
N VAL A 131 -42.81 15.02 32.53
CA VAL A 131 -43.76 14.76 31.44
C VAL A 131 -44.92 15.76 31.52
N ALA A 132 -45.07 16.65 30.52
CA ALA A 132 -46.35 17.00 29.88
C ALA A 132 -46.19 18.21 28.93
N GLN A 133 -46.78 18.08 27.73
CA GLN A 133 -47.12 19.13 26.76
C GLN A 133 -45.94 19.80 26.03
N ALA A 134 -45.97 20.01 24.71
CA ALA A 134 -47.03 19.88 23.74
C ALA A 134 -46.41 19.72 22.34
N ASN A 135 -47.10 18.95 21.50
CA ASN A 135 -47.05 19.06 20.05
C ASN A 135 -47.00 20.54 19.63
N LYS A 136 -45.96 20.92 18.89
CA LYS A 136 -46.00 21.96 17.86
C LYS A 136 -44.78 21.81 16.97
N SER A 137 -44.99 21.12 15.84
CA SER A 137 -44.19 21.33 14.64
C SER A 137 -44.43 22.75 14.12
N PRO A 138 -43.39 23.42 13.63
CA PRO A 138 -43.52 24.16 12.39
C PRO A 138 -42.55 23.60 11.37
N SER A 139 -43.13 23.26 10.23
CA SER A 139 -42.46 23.07 8.96
C SER A 139 -41.64 24.31 8.61
N GLU A 140 -40.39 24.12 8.19
CA GLU A 140 -39.72 25.02 7.25
C GLU A 140 -38.92 24.17 6.25
N ASP A 141 -39.53 23.99 5.08
CA ASP A 141 -38.82 23.88 3.83
C ASP A 141 -37.85 25.06 3.70
N THR A 142 -36.59 24.80 3.34
CA THR A 142 -35.79 25.65 2.43
C THR A 142 -34.42 24.99 2.17
N GLN A 143 -34.09 24.86 0.87
CA GLN A 143 -32.77 24.59 0.26
C GLN A 143 -32.33 23.13 -0.02
N THR A 144 -33.17 22.38 -0.73
CA THR A 144 -32.73 21.39 -1.73
C THR A 144 -32.62 22.05 -3.11
N ALA A 145 -31.64 22.93 -3.34
CA ALA A 145 -31.40 23.47 -4.69
C ALA A 145 -30.00 24.08 -4.91
N THR A 146 -28.91 23.42 -4.48
CA THR A 146 -27.55 23.84 -4.94
C THR A 146 -26.49 22.74 -4.97
N THR A 147 -26.77 21.51 -4.55
CA THR A 147 -25.74 20.44 -4.45
C THR A 147 -25.74 19.40 -5.56
N GLU A 148 -26.67 19.47 -6.54
CA GLU A 148 -26.71 18.49 -7.64
C GLU A 148 -25.80 18.82 -8.84
N ALA A 149 -25.45 20.09 -9.05
CA ALA A 149 -24.62 20.47 -10.21
C ALA A 149 -23.12 20.19 -10.02
N ALA A 150 -22.62 20.15 -8.78
CA ALA A 150 -21.19 19.96 -8.49
C ALA A 150 -20.75 18.48 -8.45
N LYS A 151 -21.69 17.52 -8.34
CA LYS A 151 -21.37 16.09 -8.19
C LYS A 151 -21.11 15.35 -9.50
N LYS A 152 -21.37 15.97 -10.66
CA LYS A 152 -21.25 15.28 -11.96
C LYS A 152 -19.81 15.09 -12.47
N ASN A 153 -18.83 15.81 -11.91
CA ASN A 153 -17.42 15.73 -12.37
C ASN A 153 -16.42 15.50 -11.23
N ASP A 154 -16.82 14.80 -10.16
CA ASP A 154 -15.89 14.42 -9.10
C ASP A 154 -15.41 12.97 -9.30
N PRO A 155 -14.14 12.72 -9.67
CA PRO A 155 -13.63 11.37 -9.95
C PRO A 155 -13.67 10.43 -8.73
N TRP A 156 -13.90 10.98 -7.53
CA TRP A 156 -14.08 10.22 -6.28
C TRP A 156 -15.54 9.95 -5.89
N ALA A 157 -16.53 10.39 -6.66
CA ALA A 157 -17.94 10.17 -6.33
C ALA A 157 -18.30 8.67 -6.16
N LYS A 158 -17.59 7.77 -6.86
CA LYS A 158 -17.76 6.31 -6.72
C LYS A 158 -17.23 5.76 -5.39
N ALA A 159 -16.26 6.40 -4.74
CA ALA A 159 -15.72 5.97 -3.44
C ALA A 159 -16.65 6.35 -2.28
N ALA A 160 -17.48 7.38 -2.46
CA ALA A 160 -18.50 7.78 -1.49
C ALA A 160 -19.70 6.83 -1.43
N ALA A 161 -19.84 5.90 -2.39
CA ALA A 161 -20.93 4.91 -2.46
C ALA A 161 -20.84 3.78 -1.42
N GLY A 162 -20.00 3.95 -0.39
CA GLY A 162 -19.88 3.03 0.74
C GLY A 162 -18.89 1.89 0.47
N ALA A 163 -17.86 1.80 1.29
CA ALA A 163 -16.97 0.63 1.30
C ALA A 163 -17.76 -0.62 1.73
N PRO A 164 -17.43 -1.83 1.24
CA PRO A 164 -18.17 -3.07 1.50
C PRO A 164 -18.24 -3.54 2.98
N GLY A 165 -17.83 -2.72 3.95
CA GLY A 165 -17.94 -2.95 5.38
C GLY A 165 -18.76 -1.89 6.16
N GLN A 166 -19.31 -0.84 5.52
CA GLN A 166 -20.02 0.22 6.27
C GLN A 166 -21.30 -0.27 6.98
N LYS A 167 -21.89 -1.36 6.50
CA LYS A 167 -23.05 -2.02 7.11
C LYS A 167 -22.68 -3.14 8.10
N TRP A 168 -21.39 -3.41 8.28
CA TRP A 168 -20.93 -4.45 9.21
C TRP A 168 -20.64 -3.80 10.57
N GLN A 169 -21.44 -4.18 11.57
CA GLN A 169 -21.16 -3.90 12.99
C GLN A 169 -20.99 -5.24 13.71
N PRO A 170 -19.99 -5.41 14.58
CA PRO A 170 -19.84 -6.62 15.37
C PRO A 170 -20.96 -6.73 16.40
N ASP A 171 -21.43 -7.95 16.68
CA ASP A 171 -22.38 -8.21 17.77
C ASP A 171 -21.76 -7.85 19.13
N SER A 172 -22.57 -7.33 20.05
CA SER A 172 -22.12 -7.03 21.42
C SER A 172 -21.78 -8.31 22.17
N TRP A 173 -20.55 -8.41 22.68
CA TRP A 173 -20.08 -9.57 23.46
C TRP A 173 -20.92 -9.76 24.73
N SER A 174 -21.56 -10.93 24.85
CA SER A 174 -22.30 -11.33 26.06
C SER A 174 -21.56 -12.46 26.79
N PRO A 175 -21.03 -12.22 28.00
CA PRO A 175 -20.35 -13.26 28.76
C PRO A 175 -21.37 -14.29 29.28
N THR A 176 -21.08 -15.57 29.10
CA THR A 176 -21.88 -16.67 29.65
C THR A 176 -21.72 -16.71 31.16
N ALA A 177 -22.82 -16.51 31.90
CA ALA A 177 -22.82 -16.65 33.36
C ALA A 177 -22.53 -18.11 33.74
N SER A 178 -21.54 -18.31 34.60
CA SER A 178 -21.15 -19.63 35.12
C SER A 178 -22.28 -20.21 35.97
N LYS A 179 -22.73 -21.44 35.67
CA LYS A 179 -23.68 -22.17 36.52
C LYS A 179 -22.97 -22.61 37.79
N ARG A 180 -23.47 -22.14 38.94
CA ARG A 180 -23.13 -22.65 40.27
C ARG A 180 -23.95 -23.89 40.57
#